data_AF-A0A7L4R6T3-F1
#
_entry.id   AF-A0A7L4R6T3-F1
#
_cell.length_a   1.000
_cell.length_b   1.000
_cell.length_c   1.000
_cell.angle_alpha   90.00
_cell.angle_beta   90.00
_cell.angle_gamma   90.00
#
_symmetry.space_group_name_H-M   'P 1'
#
loop_
_entity.id
_entity.type
_entity.pdbx_description
1 polymer ?
#
loop_
_entity_poly.entity_id
_entity_poly.type
_entity_poly.pdbx_seq_one_letter_code
_entity_poly.pdbx_strand_id
1 'polypeptide(L)'
;MASEFELREQLKGIGISQTDAEPLANCIATRKSCSWVNTDDIDNARLQKLGEFIKLNGYKIRVSVEAVPTRGKYIWEVKAFQ
;
A
#
# COMPACT_ATOMS: atom_id res chain seq x y z
N MET A 1 -9.02 -13.43 8.55
CA MET A 1 -8.33 -12.26 8.00
C MET A 1 -6.84 -12.52 8.16
N ALA A 2 -6.03 -12.26 7.13
CA ALA A 2 -4.59 -12.42 7.21
C ALA A 2 -4.03 -11.53 8.34
N SER A 3 -3.05 -12.05 9.06
CA SER A 3 -2.30 -11.28 10.05
C SER A 3 -1.52 -10.16 9.36
N GLU A 4 -1.15 -9.13 10.12
CA GLU A 4 -0.30 -8.03 9.63
C GLU A 4 1.02 -8.56 9.05
N PHE A 5 1.60 -9.59 9.67
CA PHE A 5 2.81 -10.24 9.19
C PHE A 5 2.62 -10.89 7.82
N GLU A 6 1.54 -11.66 7.63
CA GLU A 6 1.23 -12.30 6.35
C GLU A 6 0.97 -11.27 5.24
N LEU A 7 0.25 -10.19 5.56
CA LEU A 7 -0.01 -9.08 4.64
C LEU A 7 1.30 -8.43 4.20
N ARG A 8 2.21 -8.16 5.13
CA ARG A 8 3.51 -7.54 4.83
C ARG A 8 4.33 -8.41 3.89
N GLU A 9 4.40 -9.72 4.12
CA GLU A 9 5.15 -10.63 3.24
C GLU A 9 4.51 -10.76 1.85
N GLN A 10 3.17 -10.75 1.77
CA GLN A 10 2.47 -10.72 0.48
C GLN A 10 2.72 -9.42 -0.29
N LEU A 11 2.69 -8.27 0.40
CA LEU A 11 2.98 -6.96 -0.18
C LEU A 11 4.43 -6.87 -0.68
N LYS A 12 5.39 -7.41 0.06
CA LYS A 12 6.78 -7.54 -0.41
C LYS A 12 6.88 -8.45 -1.64
N GLY A 13 6.12 -9.55 -1.66
CA GLY A 13 6.07 -10.48 -2.79
C GLY A 13 5.57 -9.86 -4.10
N ILE A 14 4.74 -8.82 -4.04
CA ILE A 14 4.30 -8.06 -5.23
C ILE A 14 5.27 -6.91 -5.61
N GLY A 15 6.35 -6.71 -4.84
CA GLY A 15 7.38 -5.71 -5.09
C GLY A 15 7.18 -4.37 -4.38
N ILE A 16 6.31 -4.29 -3.37
CA ILE A 16 6.21 -3.11 -2.49
C ILE A 16 7.40 -3.10 -1.54
N SER A 17 8.02 -1.93 -1.34
CA SER A 17 9.16 -1.78 -0.45
C SER A 17 8.78 -2.10 0.98
N GLN A 18 9.76 -2.40 1.84
CA GLN A 18 9.48 -2.61 3.26
C GLN A 18 8.87 -1.36 3.92
N THR A 19 9.33 -0.16 3.52
CA THR A 19 8.86 1.11 4.10
C THR A 19 7.39 1.38 3.78
N ASP A 20 6.88 0.85 2.67
CA ASP A 20 5.47 0.94 2.27
C ASP A 20 4.64 -0.26 2.74
N ALA A 21 5.21 -1.46 2.73
CA ALA A 21 4.49 -2.69 3.05
C ALA A 21 4.04 -2.72 4.51
N GLU A 22 4.82 -2.17 5.43
CA GLU A 22 4.50 -2.13 6.86
C GLU A 22 3.30 -1.22 7.19
N PRO A 23 3.29 0.08 6.84
CA PRO A 23 2.10 0.91 7.07
C PRO A 23 0.89 0.39 6.29
N LEU A 24 1.07 -0.07 5.05
CA LEU A 24 -0.03 -0.59 4.24
C LEU A 24 -0.66 -1.86 4.85
N ALA A 25 0.15 -2.81 5.33
CA ALA A 25 -0.33 -4.01 6.00
C ALA A 25 -1.11 -3.66 7.28
N ASN A 26 -0.59 -2.74 8.10
CA ASN A 26 -1.26 -2.28 9.30
C ASN A 26 -2.62 -1.62 8.97
N CYS A 27 -2.69 -0.79 7.93
CA CYS A 27 -3.95 -0.14 7.53
C CYS A 27 -4.98 -1.12 6.99
N ILE A 28 -4.55 -2.14 6.23
CA ILE A 28 -5.43 -3.23 5.77
C ILE A 28 -5.95 -4.03 6.98
N ALA A 29 -5.07 -4.42 7.90
CA ALA A 29 -5.42 -5.24 9.07
C ALA A 29 -6.38 -4.50 10.02
N THR A 30 -6.12 -3.23 10.28
CA THR A 30 -6.91 -2.39 11.19
C THR A 30 -8.13 -1.74 10.54
N ARG A 31 -8.25 -1.82 9.20
CA ARG A 31 -9.28 -1.14 8.40
C ARG A 31 -9.34 0.37 8.66
N LYS A 32 -8.17 0.99 8.81
CA LYS A 32 -8.04 2.42 9.04
C LYS A 32 -7.47 3.11 7.81
N SER A 33 -7.89 4.34 7.60
CA SER A 33 -7.26 5.23 6.65
C SER A 33 -5.90 5.69 7.20
N CYS A 34 -4.91 5.81 6.32
CA CYS A 34 -3.59 6.27 6.69
C CYS A 34 -2.92 6.96 5.52
N SER A 35 -1.95 7.80 5.82
CA SER A 35 -1.10 8.42 4.83
C SER A 35 0.32 8.50 5.35
N TRP A 36 1.28 8.36 4.44
CA TRP A 36 2.68 8.51 4.75
C TRP A 36 3.43 8.99 3.51
N VAL A 37 4.69 9.39 3.71
CA VAL A 37 5.55 9.87 2.65
C VAL A 37 6.86 9.11 2.72
N ASN A 38 7.33 8.58 1.61
CA ASN A 38 8.64 7.97 1.51
C ASN A 38 9.36 8.41 0.22
N THR A 39 10.56 7.88 0.03
CA THR A 39 11.44 8.15 -1.13
C THR A 39 11.66 6.91 -1.99
N ASP A 40 11.02 5.78 -1.64
CA ASP A 40 11.20 4.54 -2.39
C ASP A 40 10.42 4.64 -3.69
N ASP A 41 11.09 4.31 -4.80
CA ASP A 41 10.48 4.40 -6.10
C ASP A 41 9.41 3.32 -6.29
N ILE A 42 8.27 3.71 -6.86
CA ILE A 42 7.20 2.80 -7.21
C ILE A 42 6.68 3.09 -8.62
N ASP A 43 6.64 2.03 -9.43
CA ASP A 43 6.15 2.10 -10.80
C ASP A 43 4.66 1.73 -10.91
N ASN A 44 4.08 2.08 -12.05
CA ASN A 44 2.67 1.78 -12.35
C ASN A 44 2.36 0.27 -12.36
N ALA A 45 3.33 -0.58 -12.69
CA ALA A 45 3.11 -2.03 -12.73
C ALA A 45 2.93 -2.61 -11.32
N ARG A 46 3.72 -2.14 -10.35
CA ARG A 46 3.58 -2.49 -8.93
C ARG A 46 2.28 -1.92 -8.33
N LEU A 47 1.91 -0.70 -8.70
CA LEU A 47 0.62 -0.12 -8.30
C LEU A 47 -0.57 -0.91 -8.86
N GLN A 48 -0.48 -1.38 -10.10
CA GLN A 48 -1.51 -2.23 -10.69
C GLN A 48 -1.63 -3.56 -9.95
N LYS A 49 -0.51 -4.25 -9.68
CA LYS A 49 -0.49 -5.49 -8.88
C LYS A 49 -1.07 -5.29 -7.50
N LEU A 50 -0.77 -4.17 -6.85
CA LEU A 50 -1.36 -3.82 -5.56
C LEU A 50 -2.87 -3.63 -5.65
N GLY A 51 -3.36 -2.91 -6.67
CA GLY A 51 -4.79 -2.75 -6.92
C GLY A 51 -5.51 -4.08 -7.14
N GLU A 52 -4.90 -4.98 -7.91
CA GLU A 52 -5.41 -6.34 -8.13
C GLU A 52 -5.42 -7.15 -6.84
N PHE A 53 -4.32 -7.13 -6.06
CA PHE A 53 -4.22 -7.79 -4.76
C PHE A 53 -5.33 -7.34 -3.80
N ILE A 54 -5.57 -6.03 -3.69
CA ILE A 54 -6.62 -5.47 -2.83
C ILE A 54 -8.01 -5.94 -3.27
N LYS A 55 -8.26 -5.89 -4.59
CA LYS A 55 -9.55 -6.28 -5.17
C LYS A 55 -9.83 -7.77 -5.00
N LEU A 56 -8.85 -8.63 -5.28
CA LEU A 56 -8.97 -10.09 -5.20
C LEU A 56 -9.21 -10.58 -3.77
N ASN A 57 -8.56 -9.96 -2.79
CA ASN A 57 -8.76 -10.28 -1.38
C ASN A 57 -9.98 -9.61 -0.76
N GLY A 58 -10.71 -8.77 -1.52
CA GLY A 58 -11.92 -8.10 -1.05
C GLY A 58 -11.68 -7.06 0.04
N TYR A 59 -10.46 -6.52 0.16
CA TYR A 59 -10.16 -5.48 1.15
C TYR A 59 -10.92 -4.20 0.80
N LYS A 60 -11.68 -3.67 1.77
CA LYS A 60 -12.49 -2.45 1.61
C LYS A 60 -11.63 -1.20 1.79
N ILE A 61 -10.58 -1.08 0.97
CA ILE A 61 -9.69 0.07 0.96
C ILE A 61 -9.44 0.56 -0.46
N ARG A 62 -9.08 1.84 -0.60
CA ARG A 62 -8.54 2.43 -1.82
C ARG A 62 -7.15 2.97 -1.52
N VAL A 63 -6.19 2.65 -2.37
CA VAL A 63 -4.82 3.19 -2.30
C VAL A 63 -4.63 4.18 -3.44
N SER A 64 -4.03 5.31 -3.15
CA SER A 64 -3.55 6.30 -4.12
C SER A 64 -2.12 6.67 -3.77
N VAL A 65 -1.28 6.79 -4.80
CA VAL A 65 0.11 7.23 -4.66
C VAL A 65 0.32 8.42 -5.57
N GLU A 66 0.77 9.53 -4.99
CA GLU A 66 1.13 10.74 -5.72
C GLU A 66 2.64 10.91 -5.70
N ALA A 67 3.25 10.95 -6.89
CA ALA A 67 4.66 11.28 -7.03
C ALA A 67 4.84 12.80 -6.91
N VAL A 68 5.83 13.23 -6.12
CA VAL A 68 6.27 14.63 -6.00
C VAL A 68 7.68 14.73 -6.59
N PRO A 69 7.82 14.92 -7.92
CA PRO A 69 9.09 14.74 -8.63
C PRO A 69 10.16 15.73 -8.18
N THR A 70 9.75 16.95 -7.82
CA THR A 70 10.65 18.02 -7.35
C THR A 70 11.34 17.69 -6.02
N ARG A 71 10.85 16.68 -5.29
CA ARG A 71 11.41 16.26 -4.00
C ARG A 71 11.84 14.80 -3.97
N GLY A 72 11.65 14.05 -5.06
CA GLY A 72 11.91 12.60 -5.10
C GLY A 72 11.14 11.83 -4.04
N LYS A 73 9.88 12.22 -3.80
CA LYS A 73 9.02 11.63 -2.76
C LYS A 73 7.74 11.08 -3.35
N TYR A 74 7.19 10.09 -2.68
CA TYR A 74 5.89 9.51 -2.96
C TYR A 74 4.98 9.70 -1.75
N ILE A 75 3.80 10.28 -1.98
CA ILE A 75 2.77 10.44 -0.98
C ILE A 75 1.80 9.29 -1.14
N TRP A 76 1.70 8.46 -0.12
CA TRP A 76 0.78 7.35 -0.06
C TRP A 76 -0.47 7.76 0.71
N GLU A 77 -1.64 7.47 0.16
CA GLU A 77 -2.91 7.63 0.83
C GLU A 77 -3.71 6.33 0.72
N VAL A 78 -4.17 5.84 1.86
CA VAL A 78 -5.08 4.70 1.99
C VAL A 78 -6.37 5.19 2.61
N LYS A 79 -7.49 4.98 1.91
CA LYS A 79 -8.84 5.29 2.40
C LYS A 79 -9.58 3.99 2.67
N ALA A 80 -9.92 3.74 3.92
CA ALA A 80 -10.80 2.63 4.28
C ALA A 80 -12.26 3.02 4.05
N PHE A 81 -13.03 2.09 3.47
CA PHE A 81 -14.48 2.20 3.33
C PHE A 81 -15.13 1.44 4.48
N GLN A 82 -16.05 2.12 5.19
CA GLN A 82 -16.89 1.52 6.23
C GLN A 82 -18.04 0.72 5.62
#